data_AF-A0AAW1DGF6-F1
#
_entry.id   AF-A0AAW1DGF6-F1
#
_cell.length_a   1.000
_cell.length_b   1.000
_cell.length_c   1.000
_cell.angle_alpha   90.00
_cell.angle_beta   90.00
_cell.angle_gamma   90.00
#
_symmetry.space_group_name_H-M   'P 1'
#
loop_
_entity.id
_entity.type
_entity.pdbx_description
1 polymer ?
#
loop_
_entity_poly.entity_id
_entity_poly.type
_entity_poly.pdbx_seq_one_letter_code
_entity_poly.pdbx_strand_id
1 'polypeptide(L)'
;MLRIAAGAFLKSNKNLLISKAGYVKCSDPRVAVVFSGCGVYDGSEIHEAVSILKHLTKNNVTPVAFGPDIAQHDVVNHLKGEVDPSHKRYVRVEAARIVRGNVQNICDLPKNVDCFDAVVFPGGFGVAKTLSDYATKGCECTVIPEVAQVIEEFHRAQKLQAFACISPILAARVLCNVTITFGQNSCDKWPHRAAIDDAKKMGATVELRDWNEVSYDRKNRILSTPAYMYDGKYHEIDEGIGHMINYLVSLIKHGEVKNKEVCPPPDCKLEK
;
A
#
# COMPACT_ATOMS: atom_id res chain seq x y z
N MET A 1 4.18 37.52 15.01
CA MET A 1 4.96 36.32 15.37
C MET A 1 4.00 35.13 15.37
N LEU A 2 3.98 34.32 14.31
CA LEU A 2 3.04 33.20 14.18
C LEU A 2 3.49 32.09 15.15
N ARG A 3 2.87 31.98 16.33
CA ARG A 3 3.10 30.85 17.23
C ARG A 3 2.50 29.61 16.57
N ILE A 4 3.35 28.69 16.12
CA ILE A 4 2.92 27.38 15.61
C ILE A 4 2.38 26.60 16.82
N ALA A 5 1.06 26.63 17.00
CA ALA A 5 0.37 25.76 17.95
C ALA A 5 0.43 24.33 17.39
N ALA A 6 1.49 23.59 17.75
CA ALA A 6 1.72 22.20 17.34
C ALA A 6 0.77 21.19 18.03
N GLY A 7 -0.42 21.61 18.48
CA GLY A 7 -1.31 20.75 19.24
C GLY A 7 -2.74 21.27 19.27
N ALA A 8 -3.48 21.10 18.17
CA ALA A 8 -4.96 21.11 18.18
C ALA A 8 -5.53 20.69 16.82
N PHE A 9 -5.37 19.44 16.41
CA PHE A 9 -6.22 18.85 15.35
C PHE A 9 -6.53 17.38 15.67
N LEU A 10 -7.14 17.15 16.84
CA LEU A 10 -7.84 15.91 17.15
C LEU A 10 -9.31 16.26 17.39
N LYS A 11 -10.08 16.40 16.30
CA LYS A 11 -11.54 16.36 16.40
C LYS A 11 -11.96 14.90 16.43
N SER A 12 -12.32 14.45 17.63
CA SER A 12 -12.98 13.17 17.87
C SER A 12 -14.37 13.17 17.20
N ASN A 13 -14.52 12.50 16.06
CA ASN A 13 -15.84 12.17 15.51
C ASN A 13 -16.42 11.00 16.30
N LYS A 14 -17.21 11.31 17.32
CA LYS A 14 -18.07 10.34 18.02
C LYS A 14 -19.38 10.21 17.24
N ASN A 15 -19.49 9.16 16.43
CA ASN A 15 -20.78 8.58 16.07
C ASN A 15 -20.65 7.06 16.27
N LEU A 16 -20.87 6.63 17.51
CA LEU A 16 -20.94 5.22 17.88
C LEU A 16 -22.42 4.86 18.07
N LEU A 17 -23.04 4.27 17.05
CA LEU A 17 -24.36 3.65 17.19
C LEU A 17 -24.15 2.20 17.61
N ILE A 18 -24.63 1.88 18.81
CA ILE A 18 -24.53 0.54 19.42
C ILE A 18 -25.65 -0.33 18.82
N SER A 19 -25.31 -1.32 18.00
CA SER A 19 -26.23 -2.41 17.64
C SER A 19 -25.88 -3.68 18.42
N LYS A 20 -26.92 -4.36 18.92
CA LYS A 20 -26.84 -5.60 19.69
C LYS A 20 -26.48 -6.78 18.78
N ALA A 21 -25.21 -6.87 18.38
CA ALA A 21 -24.52 -8.08 17.93
C ALA A 21 -23.05 -7.74 17.59
N GLY A 22 -22.21 -7.63 18.61
CA GLY A 22 -20.78 -8.00 18.57
C GLY A 22 -19.78 -7.39 17.57
N TYR A 23 -20.17 -6.60 16.56
CA TYR A 23 -19.25 -5.95 15.62
C TYR A 23 -19.78 -4.58 15.22
N VAL A 24 -19.17 -3.52 15.76
CA VAL A 24 -19.45 -2.13 15.34
C VAL A 24 -18.70 -1.88 14.04
N LYS A 25 -19.36 -2.08 12.90
CA LYS A 25 -18.87 -1.57 11.61
C LYS A 25 -18.87 -0.04 11.71
N CYS A 26 -17.69 0.60 11.65
CA CYS A 26 -17.63 2.06 11.49
C CYS A 26 -18.47 2.45 10.27
N SER A 27 -19.31 3.49 10.40
CA SER A 27 -20.27 3.89 9.37
C SER A 27 -19.61 4.33 8.06
N ASP A 28 -18.37 4.80 8.11
CA ASP A 28 -17.60 5.24 6.95
C ASP A 28 -16.43 4.29 6.68
N PRO A 29 -16.11 3.97 5.40
CA PRO A 29 -14.99 3.11 5.07
C PRO A 29 -13.66 3.65 5.58
N ARG A 30 -12.82 2.76 6.13
CA ARG A 30 -11.53 3.11 6.72
C ARG A 30 -10.41 2.30 6.09
N VAL A 31 -9.35 2.98 5.67
CA VAL A 31 -8.19 2.35 5.06
C VAL A 31 -6.94 2.72 5.85
N ALA A 32 -6.21 1.70 6.31
CA ALA A 32 -4.91 1.91 6.92
C ALA A 32 -3.88 2.23 5.83
N VAL A 33 -3.01 3.22 6.06
CA VAL A 33 -1.91 3.57 5.15
C VAL A 33 -0.61 3.48 5.94
N VAL A 34 0.29 2.58 5.53
CA VAL A 34 1.54 2.31 6.26
C VAL A 34 2.71 3.01 5.57
N PHE A 35 3.33 3.95 6.29
CA PHE A 35 4.47 4.73 5.80
C PHE A 35 5.81 4.19 6.32
N SER A 36 6.86 4.42 5.54
CA SER A 36 8.25 4.02 5.80
C SER A 36 9.20 5.19 6.05
N GLY A 37 8.68 6.42 6.14
CA GLY A 37 9.44 7.66 6.36
C GLY A 37 8.85 8.80 5.53
N CYS A 38 9.67 9.78 5.13
CA CYS A 38 9.22 10.91 4.29
C CYS A 38 10.32 11.36 3.31
N GLY A 39 10.42 10.66 2.18
CA GLY A 39 11.45 10.89 1.16
C GLY A 39 11.73 9.61 0.37
N VAL A 40 11.87 9.70 -0.95
CA VAL A 40 11.97 8.51 -1.80
C VAL A 40 13.20 7.64 -1.46
N TYR A 41 14.35 8.21 -1.11
CA TYR A 41 15.60 7.44 -0.94
C TYR A 41 15.77 6.78 0.43
N ASP A 42 15.03 7.22 1.44
CA ASP A 42 15.16 6.77 2.84
C ASP A 42 13.82 6.54 3.56
N GLY A 43 12.69 6.73 2.87
CA GLY A 43 11.34 6.64 3.42
C GLY A 43 10.28 6.32 2.37
N SER A 44 9.05 6.81 2.60
CA SER A 44 7.96 6.71 1.61
C SER A 44 8.14 7.72 0.49
N GLU A 45 7.81 7.32 -0.74
CA GLU A 45 7.72 8.25 -1.86
C GLU A 45 6.57 9.22 -1.61
N ILE A 46 6.88 10.53 -1.65
CA ILE A 46 5.99 11.58 -1.13
C ILE A 46 4.79 11.77 -2.07
N HIS A 47 4.99 11.75 -3.38
CA HIS A 47 3.90 11.92 -4.32
C HIS A 47 2.96 10.72 -4.30
N GLU A 48 3.47 9.48 -4.24
CA GLU A 48 2.65 8.28 -4.12
C GLU A 48 1.81 8.32 -2.84
N ALA A 49 2.43 8.65 -1.71
CA ALA A 49 1.75 8.82 -0.43
C ALA A 49 0.63 9.87 -0.52
N VAL A 50 0.91 11.04 -1.07
CA VAL A 50 -0.08 12.12 -1.23
C VAL A 50 -1.19 11.71 -2.20
N SER A 51 -0.88 11.05 -3.32
CA SER A 51 -1.86 10.56 -4.28
C SER A 51 -2.79 9.52 -3.67
N ILE A 52 -2.25 8.56 -2.91
CA ILE A 52 -3.05 7.58 -2.14
C ILE A 52 -4.04 8.30 -1.22
N LEU A 53 -3.55 9.22 -0.37
CA LEU A 53 -4.39 9.97 0.56
C LEU A 53 -5.45 10.80 -0.17
N LYS A 54 -5.06 11.49 -1.23
CA LYS A 54 -5.96 12.29 -2.07
C LYS A 54 -7.08 11.45 -2.68
N HIS A 55 -6.75 10.31 -3.30
CA HIS A 55 -7.75 9.47 -3.95
C HIS A 55 -8.66 8.75 -2.96
N LEU A 56 -8.17 8.36 -1.78
CA LEU A 56 -9.02 7.82 -0.71
C LEU A 56 -10.04 8.87 -0.24
N THR A 57 -9.58 10.08 0.08
CA THR A 57 -10.45 11.16 0.57
C THR A 57 -11.44 11.66 -0.50
N LYS A 58 -11.04 11.77 -1.77
CA LYS A 58 -11.97 12.04 -2.90
C LYS A 58 -13.13 11.05 -2.97
N ASN A 59 -12.91 9.83 -2.50
CA ASN A 59 -13.89 8.75 -2.51
C ASN A 59 -14.69 8.60 -1.21
N ASN A 60 -14.58 9.57 -0.29
CA ASN A 60 -15.16 9.54 1.06
C ASN A 60 -14.69 8.34 1.90
N VAL A 61 -13.45 7.92 1.71
CA VAL A 61 -12.79 6.90 2.53
C VAL A 61 -11.83 7.59 3.49
N THR A 62 -11.86 7.19 4.76
CA THR A 62 -11.01 7.77 5.79
C THR A 62 -9.65 7.06 5.81
N PRO A 63 -8.55 7.72 5.40
CA PRO A 63 -7.22 7.18 5.60
C PRO A 63 -6.80 7.30 7.07
N VAL A 64 -6.15 6.26 7.60
CA VAL A 64 -5.54 6.27 8.93
C VAL A 64 -4.08 5.87 8.78
N ALA A 65 -3.18 6.78 9.13
CA ALA A 65 -1.75 6.59 8.90
C ALA A 65 -1.09 5.80 10.03
N PHE A 66 -0.17 4.91 9.65
CA PHE A 66 0.64 4.11 10.54
C PHE A 66 2.11 4.16 10.12
N GLY A 67 3.01 3.94 11.08
CA GLY A 67 4.43 3.73 10.82
C GLY A 67 5.11 3.06 12.02
N PRO A 68 6.19 2.30 11.82
CA PRO A 68 6.95 1.70 12.91
C PRO A 68 7.75 2.74 13.72
N ASP A 69 7.92 2.48 15.01
CA ASP A 69 8.78 3.25 15.92
C ASP A 69 10.24 2.77 15.85
N ILE A 70 10.81 2.77 14.66
CA ILE A 70 12.20 2.37 14.40
C ILE A 70 12.99 3.49 13.75
N ALA A 71 14.30 3.44 13.86
CA ALA A 71 15.19 4.29 13.08
C ALA A 71 15.09 3.91 11.59
N GLN A 72 15.21 4.90 10.71
CA GLN A 72 15.46 4.62 9.29
C GLN A 72 16.81 3.92 9.11
N HIS A 73 16.93 3.09 8.08
CA HIS A 73 18.19 2.41 7.74
C HIS A 73 19.33 3.42 7.49
N ASP A 74 19.04 4.44 6.69
CA ASP A 74 19.90 5.56 6.41
C ASP A 74 19.09 6.87 6.40
N VAL A 75 19.81 7.99 6.37
CA VAL A 75 19.27 9.32 6.09
C VAL A 75 19.96 9.79 4.81
N VAL A 76 19.20 10.22 3.81
CA VAL A 76 19.76 10.55 2.50
C VAL A 76 19.54 12.02 2.18
N ASN A 77 20.63 12.70 1.81
CA ASN A 77 20.52 14.02 1.21
C ASN A 77 19.99 13.86 -0.23
N HIS A 78 18.71 14.14 -0.42
CA HIS A 78 18.05 13.98 -1.71
C HIS A 78 18.54 14.92 -2.81
N LEU A 79 19.27 16.00 -2.48
CA LEU A 79 19.90 16.88 -3.49
C LEU A 79 21.16 16.23 -4.08
N LYS A 80 21.86 15.41 -3.30
CA LYS A 80 23.13 14.77 -3.71
C LYS A 80 22.97 13.29 -4.02
N GLY A 81 21.91 12.65 -3.54
CA GLY A 81 21.75 11.19 -3.59
C GLY A 81 22.70 10.44 -2.65
N GLU A 82 23.30 11.13 -1.68
CA GLU A 82 24.32 10.58 -0.78
C GLU A 82 23.76 10.37 0.62
N VAL A 83 24.22 9.31 1.28
CA VAL A 83 23.92 9.06 2.70
C VAL A 83 24.56 10.17 3.54
N ASP A 84 23.79 10.72 4.47
CA ASP A 84 24.24 11.66 5.49
C ASP A 84 24.46 10.91 6.81
N PRO A 85 25.72 10.58 7.16
CA PRO A 85 26.02 9.83 8.38
C PRO A 85 25.90 10.66 9.66
N SER A 86 25.71 11.98 9.56
CA SER A 86 25.66 12.88 10.72
C SER A 86 24.31 12.92 11.43
N HIS A 87 23.26 12.39 10.80
CA HIS A 87 21.89 12.43 11.32
C HIS A 87 21.28 11.05 11.50
N LYS A 88 20.39 10.94 12.48
CA LYS A 88 19.52 9.77 12.69
C LYS A 88 18.08 10.24 12.73
N ARG A 89 17.21 9.57 11.97
CA ARG A 89 15.78 9.86 11.87
C ARG A 89 14.95 8.61 12.16
N TYR A 90 13.70 8.82 12.53
CA TYR A 90 12.78 7.76 12.92
C TYR A 90 11.57 7.75 12.00
N VAL A 91 11.18 6.57 11.55
CA VAL A 91 10.17 6.36 10.51
C VAL A 91 8.88 7.10 10.82
N ARG A 92 8.29 6.87 12.00
CA ARG A 92 7.01 7.48 12.37
C ARG A 92 7.09 8.99 12.55
N VAL A 93 8.20 9.51 13.08
CA VAL A 93 8.43 10.96 13.25
C VAL A 93 8.48 11.65 11.88
N GLU A 94 9.20 11.07 10.92
CA GLU A 94 9.30 11.64 9.59
C GLU A 94 8.01 11.46 8.79
N ALA A 95 7.34 10.32 8.88
CA ALA A 95 6.03 10.09 8.26
C ALA A 95 4.96 11.08 8.75
N ALA A 96 5.07 11.58 10.00
CA ALA A 96 4.16 12.59 10.53
C ALA A 96 4.20 13.91 9.74
N ARG A 97 5.27 14.17 8.97
CA ARG A 97 5.34 15.31 8.04
C ARG A 97 4.30 15.19 6.92
N ILE A 98 4.09 13.97 6.39
CA ILE A 98 3.16 13.69 5.28
C ILE A 98 1.71 13.96 5.73
N VAL A 99 1.34 13.48 6.92
CA VAL A 99 -0.05 13.51 7.43
C VAL A 99 -0.27 14.51 8.57
N ARG A 100 0.60 15.51 8.66
CA ARG A 100 0.43 16.67 9.56
C ARG A 100 0.26 16.27 11.04
N GLY A 101 1.06 15.29 11.48
CA GLY A 101 1.12 14.83 12.87
C GLY A 101 0.34 13.55 13.20
N ASN A 102 -0.67 13.19 12.40
CA ASN A 102 -1.57 12.09 12.75
C ASN A 102 -1.10 10.72 12.24
N VAL A 103 -0.04 10.17 12.85
CA VAL A 103 0.48 8.82 12.55
C VAL A 103 0.48 7.95 13.80
N GLN A 104 -0.19 6.80 13.72
CA GLN A 104 -0.25 5.80 14.78
C GLN A 104 0.92 4.82 14.71
N ASN A 105 1.21 4.13 15.81
CA ASN A 105 2.22 3.07 15.79
C ASN A 105 1.63 1.85 15.06
N ILE A 106 2.39 1.29 14.12
CA ILE A 106 1.97 0.11 13.34
C ILE A 106 1.59 -1.10 14.21
N CYS A 107 2.17 -1.26 15.40
CA CYS A 107 1.86 -2.36 16.34
C CYS A 107 0.41 -2.35 16.85
N ASP A 108 -0.30 -1.24 16.70
CA ASP A 108 -1.72 -1.14 17.06
C ASP A 108 -2.65 -1.64 15.95
N LEU A 109 -2.16 -1.70 14.71
CA LEU A 109 -2.96 -2.06 13.54
C LEU A 109 -3.42 -3.54 13.56
N PRO A 110 -2.54 -4.55 13.79
CA PRO A 110 -2.93 -5.95 13.92
C PRO A 110 -4.05 -6.21 14.95
N LYS A 111 -4.06 -5.44 16.04
CA LYS A 111 -5.05 -5.58 17.13
C LYS A 111 -6.43 -5.04 16.75
N ASN A 112 -6.52 -4.27 15.67
CA ASN A 112 -7.71 -3.53 15.28
C ASN A 112 -8.06 -3.75 13.80
N VAL A 113 -7.65 -4.87 13.19
CA VAL A 113 -7.87 -5.19 11.76
C VAL A 113 -9.34 -5.06 11.37
N ASP A 114 -10.26 -5.44 12.26
CA ASP A 114 -11.71 -5.35 12.03
C ASP A 114 -12.24 -3.92 11.87
N CYS A 115 -11.49 -2.92 12.37
CA CYS A 115 -11.82 -1.50 12.21
C CYS A 115 -11.44 -0.94 10.83
N PHE A 116 -10.83 -1.74 9.97
CA PHE A 116 -10.37 -1.35 8.64
C PHE A 116 -10.97 -2.23 7.55
N ASP A 117 -11.21 -1.65 6.38
CA ASP A 117 -11.66 -2.36 5.19
C ASP A 117 -10.49 -2.82 4.33
N ALA A 118 -9.37 -2.08 4.38
CA ALA A 118 -8.14 -2.38 3.66
C ALA A 118 -6.89 -1.78 4.30
N VAL A 119 -5.72 -2.24 3.86
CA VAL A 119 -4.41 -1.62 4.11
C VAL A 119 -3.72 -1.28 2.79
N VAL A 120 -3.03 -0.13 2.75
CA VAL A 120 -2.28 0.34 1.58
C VAL A 120 -0.84 0.67 1.96
N PHE A 121 0.10 0.24 1.14
CA PHE A 121 1.52 0.52 1.26
C PHE A 121 2.00 1.34 0.05
N PRO A 122 2.30 2.64 0.21
CA PRO A 122 3.06 3.41 -0.78
C PRO A 122 4.45 2.79 -1.02
N GLY A 123 5.10 3.19 -2.10
CA GLY A 123 6.49 2.85 -2.39
C GLY A 123 7.51 3.69 -1.65
N GLY A 124 8.67 3.86 -2.31
CA GLY A 124 9.87 4.49 -1.77
C GLY A 124 10.86 3.48 -1.20
N PHE A 125 12.14 3.82 -1.25
CA PHE A 125 13.24 2.97 -0.81
C PHE A 125 13.21 2.66 0.68
N GLY A 126 12.51 3.45 1.51
CA GLY A 126 12.26 3.08 2.90
C GLY A 126 11.54 1.73 3.02
N VAL A 127 10.75 1.32 2.03
CA VAL A 127 10.17 -0.03 1.99
C VAL A 127 11.24 -1.10 1.83
N ALA A 128 12.17 -0.89 0.90
CA ALA A 128 13.24 -1.83 0.56
C ALA A 128 14.41 -1.82 1.57
N LYS A 129 14.59 -0.75 2.33
CA LYS A 129 15.73 -0.57 3.25
C LYS A 129 15.36 -0.65 4.73
N THR A 130 14.15 -0.19 5.09
CA THR A 130 13.74 0.01 6.49
C THR A 130 12.60 -0.93 6.89
N LEU A 131 11.56 -1.08 6.06
CA LEU A 131 10.49 -2.07 6.33
C LEU A 131 10.91 -3.49 5.96
N SER A 132 11.97 -3.61 5.16
CA SER A 132 12.64 -4.85 4.79
C SER A 132 14.11 -4.55 4.54
N ASP A 133 14.93 -5.58 4.35
CA ASP A 133 16.33 -5.45 3.92
C ASP A 133 16.54 -5.80 2.43
N TYR A 134 15.47 -5.74 1.63
CA TYR A 134 15.45 -6.07 0.20
C TYR A 134 16.51 -5.36 -0.63
N ALA A 135 16.77 -4.08 -0.37
CA ALA A 135 17.78 -3.30 -1.08
C ALA A 135 19.19 -3.90 -0.98
N THR A 136 19.46 -4.68 0.07
CA THR A 136 20.77 -5.31 0.32
C THR A 136 20.78 -6.82 0.09
N LYS A 137 19.65 -7.51 0.28
CA LYS A 137 19.55 -8.98 0.22
C LYS A 137 18.76 -9.53 -0.96
N GLY A 138 18.13 -8.68 -1.77
CA GLY A 138 17.34 -9.12 -2.93
C GLY A 138 16.29 -10.17 -2.55
N CYS A 139 16.24 -11.28 -3.28
CA CYS A 139 15.27 -12.36 -3.03
C CYS A 139 15.37 -13.05 -1.66
N GLU A 140 16.49 -12.92 -0.96
CA GLU A 140 16.72 -13.50 0.38
C GLU A 140 16.36 -12.54 1.52
N CYS A 141 15.67 -11.44 1.21
CA CYS A 141 15.34 -10.43 2.20
C CYS A 141 14.45 -10.94 3.34
N THR A 142 14.34 -10.13 4.36
CA THR A 142 13.39 -10.26 5.45
C THR A 142 12.57 -8.98 5.55
N VAL A 143 11.30 -9.13 5.96
CA VAL A 143 10.40 -8.03 6.28
C VAL A 143 10.38 -7.90 7.79
N ILE A 144 10.36 -6.67 8.33
CA ILE A 144 10.34 -6.47 9.78
C ILE A 144 9.08 -7.12 10.39
N PRO A 145 9.15 -7.66 11.63
CA PRO A 145 8.06 -8.44 12.21
C PRO A 145 6.71 -7.71 12.23
N GLU A 146 6.72 -6.40 12.53
CA GLU A 146 5.52 -5.60 12.64
C GLU A 146 4.78 -5.45 11.30
N VAL A 147 5.53 -5.33 10.20
CA VAL A 147 4.96 -5.20 8.85
C VAL A 147 4.48 -6.56 8.34
N ALA A 148 5.27 -7.62 8.58
CA ALA A 148 4.87 -8.98 8.25
C ALA A 148 3.55 -9.35 8.96
N GLN A 149 3.46 -9.05 10.26
CA GLN A 149 2.24 -9.27 11.03
C GLN A 149 1.04 -8.52 10.46
N VAL A 150 1.17 -7.24 10.06
CA VAL A 150 0.07 -6.51 9.41
C VAL A 150 -0.40 -7.22 8.14
N ILE A 151 0.52 -7.63 7.26
CA ILE A 151 0.19 -8.30 6.00
C ILE A 151 -0.52 -9.64 6.26
N GLU A 152 0.00 -10.44 7.18
CA GLU A 152 -0.56 -11.74 7.54
C GLU A 152 -1.96 -11.62 8.18
N GLU A 153 -2.14 -10.65 9.07
CA GLU A 153 -3.42 -10.41 9.76
C GLU A 153 -4.50 -9.92 8.79
N PHE A 154 -4.16 -8.99 7.90
CA PHE A 154 -5.09 -8.52 6.87
C PHE A 154 -5.44 -9.64 5.88
N HIS A 155 -4.45 -10.46 5.50
CA HIS A 155 -4.68 -11.64 4.65
C HIS A 155 -5.59 -12.67 5.32
N ARG A 156 -5.33 -13.02 6.58
CA ARG A 156 -6.15 -13.97 7.35
C ARG A 156 -7.58 -13.49 7.53
N ALA A 157 -7.75 -12.19 7.77
CA ALA A 157 -9.06 -11.54 7.89
C ALA A 157 -9.75 -11.30 6.53
N GLN A 158 -9.13 -11.73 5.42
CA GLN A 158 -9.64 -11.55 4.04
C GLN A 158 -9.94 -10.08 3.72
N LYS A 159 -9.14 -9.16 4.29
CA LYS A 159 -9.20 -7.73 4.00
C LYS A 159 -8.41 -7.42 2.74
N LEU A 160 -8.81 -6.36 2.05
CA LEU A 160 -8.10 -5.93 0.85
C LEU A 160 -6.72 -5.35 1.23
N GLN A 161 -5.74 -5.61 0.39
CA GLN A 161 -4.39 -5.06 0.54
C GLN A 161 -3.97 -4.43 -0.77
N ALA A 162 -3.35 -3.25 -0.75
CA ALA A 162 -2.88 -2.59 -1.96
C ALA A 162 -1.43 -2.12 -1.81
N PHE A 163 -0.63 -2.34 -2.84
CA PHE A 163 0.81 -2.09 -2.82
C PHE A 163 1.22 -1.30 -4.08
N ALA A 164 1.83 -0.12 -3.89
CA ALA A 164 2.36 0.69 -4.98
C ALA A 164 3.88 0.57 -5.12
N CYS A 165 4.37 0.66 -6.35
CA CYS A 165 5.80 0.76 -6.65
C CYS A 165 6.59 -0.48 -6.20
N ILE A 166 7.58 -0.32 -5.32
CA ILE A 166 8.38 -1.43 -4.82
C ILE A 166 7.70 -2.22 -3.69
N SER A 167 6.65 -1.67 -3.06
CA SER A 167 6.00 -2.32 -1.92
C SER A 167 5.35 -3.68 -2.16
N PRO A 168 4.96 -4.09 -3.40
CA PRO A 168 4.50 -5.46 -3.65
C PRO A 168 5.53 -6.54 -3.29
N ILE A 169 6.82 -6.19 -3.17
CA ILE A 169 7.87 -7.12 -2.71
C ILE A 169 7.62 -7.62 -1.30
N LEU A 170 6.97 -6.81 -0.44
CA LEU A 170 6.61 -7.20 0.92
C LEU A 170 5.60 -8.35 0.89
N ALA A 171 4.56 -8.22 0.05
CA ALA A 171 3.54 -9.25 -0.10
C ALA A 171 4.12 -10.53 -0.71
N ALA A 172 4.98 -10.40 -1.73
CA ALA A 172 5.69 -11.54 -2.31
C ALA A 172 6.49 -12.31 -1.25
N ARG A 173 7.20 -11.58 -0.38
CA ARG A 173 8.07 -12.20 0.62
C ARG A 173 7.32 -12.85 1.78
N VAL A 174 6.22 -12.24 2.23
CA VAL A 174 5.48 -12.65 3.42
C VAL A 174 4.47 -13.76 3.11
N LEU A 175 3.66 -13.61 2.07
CA LEU A 175 2.53 -14.52 1.83
C LEU A 175 2.90 -15.69 0.91
N CYS A 176 3.90 -15.50 0.04
CA CYS A 176 4.21 -16.39 -1.08
C CYS A 176 3.00 -16.59 -2.03
N ASN A 177 3.20 -17.03 -3.27
CA ASN A 177 2.10 -17.38 -4.21
C ASN A 177 1.03 -16.29 -4.41
N VAL A 178 1.46 -15.02 -4.44
CA VAL A 178 0.61 -13.86 -4.77
C VAL A 178 0.78 -13.46 -6.23
N THR A 179 -0.26 -12.88 -6.82
CA THR A 179 -0.19 -12.25 -8.14
C THR A 179 -0.05 -10.73 -7.99
N ILE A 180 1.04 -10.16 -8.51
CA ILE A 180 1.38 -8.74 -8.34
C ILE A 180 1.97 -8.16 -9.62
N THR A 181 2.13 -6.84 -9.68
CA THR A 181 2.87 -6.16 -10.74
C THR A 181 3.91 -5.19 -10.17
N PHE A 182 5.02 -5.06 -10.89
CA PHE A 182 6.01 -4.00 -10.72
C PHE A 182 6.12 -3.12 -11.98
N GLY A 183 5.24 -3.33 -12.97
CA GLY A 183 5.32 -2.67 -14.27
C GLY A 183 5.71 -3.59 -15.41
N GLN A 184 6.42 -3.04 -16.39
CA GLN A 184 6.96 -3.79 -17.53
C GLN A 184 8.43 -4.17 -17.32
N ASN A 185 8.89 -5.15 -18.11
CA ASN A 185 10.28 -5.58 -18.16
C ASN A 185 11.01 -5.00 -19.39
N SER A 186 11.07 -3.67 -19.51
CA SER A 186 11.76 -2.98 -20.63
C SER A 186 12.80 -1.97 -20.13
N CYS A 187 13.80 -1.66 -20.96
CA CYS A 187 14.99 -0.93 -20.50
C CYS A 187 14.78 0.58 -20.32
N ASP A 188 13.93 1.20 -21.14
CA ASP A 188 13.99 2.66 -21.31
C ASP A 188 13.22 3.44 -20.24
N LYS A 189 12.08 2.91 -19.78
CA LYS A 189 11.18 3.58 -18.83
C LYS A 189 10.96 2.87 -17.51
N TRP A 190 11.64 1.74 -17.28
CA TRP A 190 11.44 0.88 -16.12
C TRP A 190 12.76 0.59 -15.41
N PRO A 191 13.33 1.58 -14.69
CA PRO A 191 14.65 1.49 -14.08
C PRO A 191 14.75 0.40 -13.00
N HIS A 192 13.63 0.01 -12.39
CA HIS A 192 13.60 -0.91 -11.24
C HIS A 192 13.06 -2.30 -11.57
N ARG A 193 13.02 -2.68 -12.86
CA ARG A 193 12.45 -3.96 -13.33
C ARG A 193 13.09 -5.23 -12.76
N ALA A 194 14.28 -5.15 -12.19
CA ALA A 194 14.95 -6.30 -11.55
C ALA A 194 14.10 -6.93 -10.43
N ALA A 195 13.23 -6.14 -9.78
CA ALA A 195 12.30 -6.66 -8.77
C ALA A 195 11.31 -7.70 -9.31
N ILE A 196 11.04 -7.71 -10.62
CA ILE A 196 10.18 -8.70 -11.27
C ILE A 196 10.75 -10.11 -11.09
N ASP A 197 12.05 -10.29 -11.36
CA ASP A 197 12.65 -11.63 -11.31
C ASP A 197 12.93 -12.07 -9.87
N ASP A 198 13.26 -11.13 -8.98
CA ASP A 198 13.40 -11.45 -7.56
C ASP A 198 12.07 -11.85 -6.92
N ALA A 199 10.97 -11.18 -7.24
CA ALA A 199 9.64 -11.58 -6.76
C ALA A 199 9.22 -12.97 -7.28
N LYS A 200 9.56 -13.31 -8.53
CA LYS A 200 9.33 -14.68 -9.05
C LYS A 200 10.12 -15.73 -8.27
N LYS A 201 11.38 -15.45 -7.90
CA LYS A 201 12.18 -16.35 -7.05
C LYS A 201 11.59 -16.51 -5.65
N MET A 202 10.91 -15.49 -5.13
CA MET A 202 10.13 -15.58 -3.89
C MET A 202 8.79 -16.34 -4.05
N GLY A 203 8.45 -16.80 -5.25
CA GLY A 203 7.23 -17.56 -5.53
C GLY A 203 6.01 -16.71 -5.89
N ALA A 204 6.17 -15.43 -6.19
CA ALA A 204 5.09 -14.60 -6.72
C ALA A 204 4.89 -14.83 -8.24
N THR A 205 3.66 -14.67 -8.70
CA THR A 205 3.35 -14.52 -10.12
C THR A 205 3.36 -13.03 -10.45
N VAL A 206 4.24 -12.60 -11.36
CA VAL A 206 4.33 -11.18 -11.75
C VAL A 206 3.63 -10.94 -13.08
N GLU A 207 2.55 -10.17 -13.05
CA GLU A 207 1.87 -9.67 -14.25
C GLU A 207 2.58 -8.42 -14.76
N LEU A 208 2.91 -8.40 -16.06
CA LEU A 208 3.41 -7.18 -16.69
C LEU A 208 2.23 -6.25 -16.95
N ARG A 209 2.31 -5.03 -16.41
CA ARG A 209 1.28 -4.00 -16.50
C ARG A 209 1.93 -2.67 -16.86
N ASP A 210 1.24 -1.84 -17.63
CA ASP A 210 1.70 -0.47 -17.89
C ASP A 210 1.49 0.44 -16.66
N TRP A 211 2.06 1.65 -16.68
CA TRP A 211 2.12 2.56 -15.53
C TRP A 211 0.73 2.97 -14.98
N ASN A 212 -0.29 2.95 -15.84
CA ASN A 212 -1.68 3.28 -15.50
C ASN A 212 -2.56 2.06 -15.23
N GLU A 213 -1.99 0.85 -15.18
CA GLU A 213 -2.72 -0.39 -14.97
C GLU A 213 -2.58 -0.92 -13.53
N VAL A 214 -3.49 -1.83 -13.17
CA VAL A 214 -3.57 -2.43 -11.83
C VAL A 214 -3.67 -3.94 -11.97
N SER A 215 -2.85 -4.67 -11.22
CA SER A 215 -3.02 -6.11 -11.06
C SER A 215 -3.91 -6.39 -9.85
N TYR A 216 -4.84 -7.34 -9.97
CA TYR A 216 -5.70 -7.78 -8.88
C TYR A 216 -5.65 -9.30 -8.69
N ASP A 217 -4.98 -9.74 -7.64
CA ASP A 217 -5.06 -11.10 -7.14
C ASP A 217 -6.34 -11.30 -6.35
N ARG A 218 -7.36 -11.86 -7.01
CA ARG A 218 -8.65 -12.18 -6.38
C ARG A 218 -8.53 -13.18 -5.24
N LYS A 219 -7.63 -14.16 -5.36
CA LYS A 219 -7.49 -15.23 -4.38
C LYS A 219 -6.95 -14.69 -3.06
N ASN A 220 -5.95 -13.82 -3.13
CA ASN A 220 -5.31 -13.23 -1.95
C ASN A 220 -5.85 -11.84 -1.59
N ARG A 221 -6.74 -11.27 -2.40
CA ARG A 221 -7.35 -9.93 -2.26
C ARG A 221 -6.29 -8.82 -2.26
N ILE A 222 -5.30 -8.95 -3.15
CA ILE A 222 -4.16 -8.04 -3.27
C ILE A 222 -4.24 -7.25 -4.57
N LEU A 223 -4.13 -5.93 -4.47
CA LEU A 223 -3.97 -5.02 -5.58
C LEU A 223 -2.52 -4.54 -5.65
N SER A 224 -2.01 -4.31 -6.85
CA SER A 224 -0.74 -3.62 -7.03
C SER A 224 -0.71 -2.75 -8.28
N THR A 225 0.08 -1.69 -8.23
CA THR A 225 0.31 -0.78 -9.37
C THR A 225 1.76 -0.32 -9.42
N PRO A 226 2.33 -0.03 -10.60
CA PRO A 226 3.77 0.20 -10.72
C PRO A 226 4.26 1.55 -10.18
N ALA A 227 3.47 2.63 -10.25
CA ALA A 227 3.88 3.97 -9.80
C ALA A 227 5.33 4.33 -10.24
N TYR A 228 6.22 4.81 -9.36
CA TYR A 228 7.58 5.22 -9.78
C TYR A 228 8.55 4.07 -10.11
N MET A 229 8.09 2.81 -10.18
CA MET A 229 8.85 1.79 -10.92
C MET A 229 8.98 2.15 -12.40
N TYR A 230 8.06 3.01 -12.88
CA TYR A 230 8.06 3.71 -14.15
C TYR A 230 8.70 5.12 -14.00
N ASP A 231 9.51 5.52 -14.97
CA ASP A 231 9.99 6.91 -15.11
C ASP A 231 8.85 7.81 -15.63
N GLY A 232 7.94 8.14 -14.73
CA GLY A 232 6.71 8.88 -15.02
C GLY A 232 6.69 10.31 -14.52
N LYS A 233 5.89 11.13 -15.19
CA LYS A 233 5.56 12.49 -14.75
C LYS A 233 4.65 12.45 -13.53
N TYR A 234 4.67 13.50 -12.72
CA TYR A 234 3.85 13.61 -11.50
C TYR A 234 2.36 13.28 -11.69
N HIS A 235 1.74 13.71 -12.80
CA HIS A 235 0.32 13.42 -13.07
C HIS A 235 0.08 11.97 -13.50
N GLU A 236 1.02 11.35 -14.22
CA GLU A 236 0.93 9.93 -14.62
C GLU A 236 0.96 9.05 -13.37
N ILE A 237 1.86 9.35 -12.43
CA ILE A 237 1.93 8.62 -11.16
C ILE A 237 0.66 8.80 -10.32
N ASP A 238 0.14 10.02 -10.28
CA ASP A 238 -1.14 10.30 -9.61
C ASP A 238 -2.30 9.52 -10.22
N GLU A 239 -2.43 9.52 -11.55
CA GLU A 239 -3.49 8.83 -12.28
C GLU A 239 -3.42 7.30 -12.10
N GLY A 240 -2.23 6.70 -12.24
CA GLY A 240 -2.04 5.26 -12.03
C GLY A 240 -2.39 4.80 -10.62
N ILE A 241 -1.93 5.54 -9.60
CA ILE A 241 -2.34 5.30 -8.20
C ILE A 241 -3.84 5.51 -8.02
N GLY A 242 -4.39 6.53 -8.66
CA GLY A 242 -5.82 6.81 -8.67
C GLY A 242 -6.64 5.63 -9.18
N HIS A 243 -6.19 4.94 -10.23
CA HIS A 243 -6.84 3.72 -10.73
C HIS A 243 -6.84 2.61 -9.68
N MET A 244 -5.70 2.35 -9.02
CA MET A 244 -5.61 1.35 -7.95
C MET A 244 -6.55 1.68 -6.79
N ILE A 245 -6.55 2.92 -6.31
CA ILE A 245 -7.39 3.34 -5.19
C ILE A 245 -8.88 3.33 -5.56
N ASN A 246 -9.26 3.77 -6.76
CA ASN A 246 -10.65 3.69 -7.21
C ASN A 246 -11.13 2.24 -7.31
N TYR A 247 -10.27 1.32 -7.78
CA TYR A 247 -10.60 -0.10 -7.81
C TYR A 247 -10.74 -0.67 -6.39
N LEU A 248 -9.79 -0.36 -5.49
CA LEU A 248 -9.86 -0.72 -4.07
C LEU A 248 -11.19 -0.27 -3.44
N VAL A 249 -11.55 1.01 -3.62
CA VAL A 249 -12.79 1.56 -3.07
C VAL A 249 -14.03 0.90 -3.67
N SER A 250 -14.02 0.60 -4.97
CA SER A 250 -15.11 -0.13 -5.62
C SER A 250 -15.34 -1.49 -4.97
N LEU A 251 -14.26 -2.23 -4.70
CA LEU A 251 -14.31 -3.53 -4.01
C LEU A 251 -14.80 -3.40 -2.56
N ILE A 252 -14.43 -2.33 -1.85
CA ILE A 252 -14.93 -2.06 -0.49
C ILE A 252 -16.44 -1.79 -0.50
N LYS A 253 -16.94 -0.98 -1.44
CA LYS A 253 -18.34 -0.54 -1.49
C LYS A 253 -19.30 -1.58 -2.05
N HIS A 254 -18.86 -2.34 -3.05
CA HIS A 254 -19.73 -3.22 -3.85
C HIS A 254 -19.40 -4.70 -3.67
N GLY A 255 -18.32 -5.03 -2.95
CA GLY A 255 -17.81 -6.38 -2.90
C GLY A 255 -17.25 -6.83 -4.24
N GLU A 256 -16.89 -8.11 -4.34
CA GLU A 256 -16.54 -8.69 -5.63
C GLU A 256 -17.81 -9.01 -6.41
N VAL A 257 -17.90 -8.53 -7.65
CA VAL A 257 -18.89 -9.06 -8.59
C VAL A 257 -18.50 -10.51 -8.84
N LYS A 258 -19.23 -11.45 -8.22
CA LYS A 258 -19.19 -12.85 -8.62
C LYS A 258 -19.62 -12.85 -10.09
N ASN A 259 -18.72 -13.25 -10.99
CA ASN A 259 -19.13 -13.60 -12.35
C ASN A 259 -20.32 -14.54 -12.19
N LYS A 260 -21.51 -14.09 -12.59
CA LYS A 260 -22.61 -15.03 -12.83
C LYS A 260 -22.03 -16.03 -13.83
N GLU A 261 -22.04 -17.30 -13.47
CA GLU A 261 -21.89 -18.36 -14.45
C GLU A 261 -22.78 -17.98 -15.63
N VAL A 262 -22.17 -17.78 -16.78
CA VAL A 262 -22.90 -17.65 -18.03
C VAL A 262 -23.57 -19.01 -18.19
N CYS A 263 -24.85 -19.09 -17.84
CA CYS A 263 -25.66 -20.26 -18.18
C CYS A 263 -25.43 -20.50 -19.68
N PRO A 264 -25.06 -21.72 -20.11
CA PRO A 264 -25.02 -22.03 -21.52
C PRO A 264 -26.40 -21.70 -22.13
N PRO A 265 -26.45 -21.16 -23.35
CA PRO A 265 -27.72 -20.88 -24.01
C PRO A 265 -28.56 -22.15 -24.03
N PRO A 266 -29.88 -22.05 -23.76
CA PRO A 266 -30.75 -23.22 -23.74
C PRO A 266 -30.67 -23.94 -25.08
N ASP A 267 -30.47 -25.25 -25.00
CA ASP A 267 -30.36 -26.18 -26.13
C ASP A 267 -31.31 -25.78 -27.26
N CYS A 268 -30.72 -25.49 -28.42
CA CYS A 268 -31.44 -25.41 -29.67
C CYS A 268 -31.97 -26.82 -29.96
N LYS A 269 -33.21 -27.09 -29.56
CA LYS A 269 -33.97 -28.25 -30.02
C LYS A 269 -34.06 -28.17 -31.54
N LEU A 270 -33.22 -28.94 -32.22
CA LEU A 270 -33.50 -29.37 -33.59
C LEU A 270 -34.62 -30.41 -33.48
N GLU A 271 -35.85 -29.95 -33.74
CA GLU A 271 -36.96 -30.84 -34.06
C GLU A 271 -36.76 -31.43 -35.45
N LYS A 272 -36.78 -32.77 -35.49
CA LYS A 272 -37.04 -33.70 -36.61
C LYS A 272 -36.05 -33.77 -37.78
#